data_AF-A0A543E442-F1
#
_entry.id   AF-A0A543E442-F1
#
_cell.length_a   1.000
_cell.length_b   1.000
_cell.length_c   1.000
_cell.angle_alpha   90.00
_cell.angle_beta   90.00
_cell.angle_gamma   90.00
#
_symmetry.space_group_name_H-M   'P 1'
#
loop_
_entity.id
_entity.type
_entity.pdbx_description
1 polymer ?
#
loop_
_entity_poly.entity_id
_entity_poly.type
_entity_poly.pdbx_seq_one_letter_code
_entity_poly.pdbx_strand_id
1 'polypeptide(L)' 'MVKGDVMGVQVHADRDVCIGAGMCVLTAGDVFDQDDDGIVVVLEEHPSDAADARSAVANCPSGALSLEE' A
#
# COMPACT_ATOMS: atom_id res chain seq x y z
N MET A 1 17.53 -14.82 -7.03
CA MET A 1 16.92 -14.62 -5.70
C MET A 1 15.47 -14.21 -5.94
N VAL A 2 14.53 -15.04 -5.47
CA VAL A 2 13.04 -14.96 -5.56
C VAL A 2 12.48 -14.48 -6.92
N LYS A 3 12.25 -15.34 -7.92
CA LYS A 3 11.20 -16.37 -8.06
C LYS A 3 9.84 -15.78 -8.48
N GLY A 4 9.58 -15.87 -9.79
CA GLY A 4 8.30 -16.33 -10.33
C GLY A 4 7.28 -15.25 -10.65
N ASP A 5 6.80 -15.28 -11.89
CA ASP A 5 5.58 -14.66 -12.38
C ASP A 5 4.44 -14.73 -11.34
N VAL A 6 4.18 -13.62 -10.64
CA VAL A 6 2.96 -13.45 -9.84
C VAL A 6 1.97 -12.76 -10.76
N MET A 7 0.95 -13.49 -11.23
CA MET A 7 -0.20 -12.93 -11.95
C MET A 7 -1.18 -12.31 -10.93
N GLY A 8 -0.66 -11.41 -10.09
CA GLY A 8 -1.36 -10.87 -8.93
C GLY A 8 -1.00 -9.40 -8.73
N VAL A 9 -1.84 -8.70 -8.00
CA VAL A 9 -1.70 -7.26 -7.74
C VAL A 9 -0.41 -6.99 -6.97
N GLN A 10 0.42 -6.07 -7.47
CA GLN A 10 1.57 -5.52 -6.76
C GLN A 10 1.21 -4.15 -6.16
N VAL A 11 1.50 -3.98 -4.87
CA VAL A 11 1.27 -2.76 -4.11
C VAL A 11 2.51 -1.88 -4.13
N HIS A 12 2.32 -0.58 -4.40
CA HIS A 12 3.38 0.42 -4.38
C HIS A 12 2.98 1.62 -3.52
N ALA A 13 3.97 2.21 -2.84
CA ALA A 13 3.80 3.41 -2.04
C ALA A 13 4.97 4.39 -2.23
N ASP A 14 4.66 5.63 -2.59
CA ASP A 14 5.62 6.73 -2.70
C ASP A 14 5.70 7.48 -1.37
N ARG A 15 6.86 7.33 -0.71
CA ARG A 15 7.13 7.91 0.61
C ARG A 15 7.45 9.41 0.53
N ASP A 16 7.89 9.92 -0.62
CA ASP A 16 8.16 11.35 -0.82
C ASP A 16 6.86 12.14 -1.04
N VAL A 17 5.82 11.49 -1.57
CA VAL A 17 4.48 12.07 -1.78
C VAL A 17 3.58 11.88 -0.55
N CYS A 18 3.87 10.90 0.31
CA CYS A 18 3.07 10.61 1.48
C CYS A 18 3.01 11.80 2.45
N ILE A 19 1.81 12.22 2.83
CA ILE A 19 1.58 13.31 3.80
C ILE A 19 1.24 12.81 5.22
N GLY A 20 1.34 11.49 5.44
CA GLY A 20 1.09 10.86 6.75
C GLY A 20 -0.36 10.91 7.25
N ALA A 21 -1.35 10.86 6.34
CA ALA A 21 -2.76 10.96 6.71
C ALA A 21 -3.35 9.72 7.44
N GLY A 22 -2.65 8.57 7.44
CA GLY A 22 -3.08 7.34 8.13
C GLY A 22 -4.25 6.57 7.50
N MET A 23 -4.81 7.04 6.39
CA MET A 23 -5.95 6.38 5.72
C MET A 23 -5.63 4.96 5.20
N CYS A 24 -4.37 4.70 4.85
CA CYS A 24 -3.92 3.38 4.42
C CYS A 24 -4.05 2.34 5.53
N VAL A 25 -3.46 2.60 6.69
CA VAL A 25 -3.46 1.69 7.84
C VAL A 25 -4.87 1.47 8.38
N LEU A 26 -5.71 2.52 8.39
CA LEU A 26 -7.11 2.41 8.81
C LEU A 26 -7.96 1.56 7.87
N THR A 27 -7.62 1.52 6.57
CA THR A 27 -8.40 0.80 5.55
C THR A 27 -7.88 -0.61 5.34
N ALA A 28 -6.56 -0.79 5.34
CA ALA A 28 -5.88 -2.01 4.94
C ALA A 28 -4.61 -2.23 5.81
N GLY A 29 -4.81 -2.30 7.13
CA GLY A 29 -3.72 -2.45 8.12
C GLY A 29 -2.91 -3.74 8.02
N ASP A 30 -3.42 -4.76 7.33
CA ASP A 30 -2.67 -5.98 7.03
C ASP A 30 -1.70 -5.80 5.85
N VAL A 31 -1.87 -4.74 5.04
CA VAL A 31 -1.08 -4.45 3.83
C VAL A 31 -0.18 -3.22 4.03
N PHE A 32 -0.64 -2.23 4.78
CA PHE A 32 0.08 -0.99 5.03
C PHE A 32 0.23 -0.71 6.52
N ASP A 33 1.36 -0.09 6.86
CA ASP A 33 1.62 0.51 8.16
C ASP A 33 2.12 1.94 7.99
N GLN A 34 2.40 2.61 9.11
CA GLN A 34 3.15 3.86 9.16
C GLN A 34 4.38 3.68 10.06
N ASP A 35 5.51 4.26 9.65
CA ASP A 35 6.68 4.34 10.50
C ASP A 35 6.53 5.39 11.61
N ASP A 36 7.59 5.57 12.40
CA ASP A 36 7.63 6.51 13.52
C ASP A 36 7.43 7.99 13.08
N ASP A 37 7.68 8.31 11.81
CA ASP A 37 7.46 9.63 11.22
C ASP A 37 6.05 9.78 10.61
N GLY A 38 5.23 8.73 10.70
CA GLY A 38 3.89 8.70 10.12
C GLY A 38 3.89 8.47 8.61
N ILE A 39 5.01 8.08 8.00
CA ILE A 39 5.10 7.82 6.56
C ILE A 39 4.74 6.37 6.27
N VAL A 40 4.01 6.16 5.18
CA VAL A 40 3.52 4.83 4.79
C VAL A 40 4.66 3.83 4.58
N VAL A 41 4.42 2.61 5.07
CA VAL A 41 5.25 1.42 4.85
C VAL A 41 4.35 0.34 4.26
N VAL A 42 4.82 -0.36 3.22
CA VAL A 42 4.14 -1.54 2.67
C VAL A 42 4.60 -2.77 3.46
N LEU A 43 3.66 -3.47 4.09
CA LEU A 43 3.90 -4.72 4.81
C LEU A 43 3.80 -5.94 3.90
N GLU A 44 2.85 -5.91 2.97
CA GLU A 44 2.61 -6.98 1.99
C GLU A 44 2.55 -6.39 0.58
N GLU A 45 3.61 -6.63 -0.20
CA GLU A 45 3.72 -6.12 -1.57
C GLU A 45 2.79 -6.87 -2.54
N HIS A 46 2.43 -8.13 -2.24
CA HIS A 46 1.64 -8.99 -3.12
C HIS A 46 0.49 -9.66 -2.34
N PRO A 47 -0.52 -8.88 -1.89
CA PRO A 47 -1.60 -9.42 -1.09
C PRO A 47 -2.46 -10.38 -1.91
N SER A 48 -2.82 -11.53 -1.31
CA SER A 48 -3.71 -12.51 -1.96
C SER A 48 -5.12 -11.98 -2.20
N ASP A 49 -5.55 -11.00 -1.41
CA ASP A 49 -6.76 -10.21 -1.62
C ASP A 49 -6.42 -8.71 -1.61
N ALA A 50 -6.66 -8.04 -2.72
CA ALA A 50 -6.34 -6.63 -2.90
C ALA A 50 -7.57 -5.71 -2.72
N ALA A 51 -8.72 -6.20 -2.25
CA ALA A 51 -9.93 -5.37 -2.10
C ALA A 51 -9.71 -4.17 -1.15
N ASP A 52 -9.10 -4.43 0.00
CA ASP A 52 -8.80 -3.38 0.98
C ASP A 52 -7.65 -2.49 0.50
N ALA A 53 -6.64 -3.07 -0.18
CA ALA A 53 -5.56 -2.29 -0.78
C ALA A 53 -6.06 -1.33 -1.87
N ARG A 54 -7.00 -1.78 -2.73
CA ARG A 54 -7.67 -0.92 -3.72
C ARG A 54 -8.45 0.21 -3.04
N SER A 55 -9.13 -0.09 -1.94
CA SER A 55 -9.87 0.91 -1.15
C SER A 55 -8.92 1.93 -0.50
N ALA A 56 -7.78 1.48 0.05
CA ALA A 56 -6.76 2.34 0.62
C ALA A 56 -6.18 3.31 -0.42
N VAL A 57 -5.91 2.81 -1.63
CA VAL A 57 -5.43 3.62 -2.77
C VAL A 57 -6.46 4.68 -3.16
N ALA A 58 -7.73 4.30 -3.29
CA ALA A 58 -8.81 5.23 -3.63
C ALA A 58 -9.04 6.32 -2.56
N ASN A 59 -8.76 5.99 -1.29
CA ASN A 59 -8.92 6.91 -0.16
C ASN A 59 -7.63 7.69 0.18
N CYS A 60 -6.53 7.49 -0.55
CA CYS A 60 -5.27 8.16 -0.29
C CYS A 60 -5.36 9.65 -0.69
N PRO A 61 -5.34 10.60 0.26
CA PRO A 61 -5.55 12.01 -0.05
C PRO A 61 -4.38 12.63 -0.82
N SER A 62 -3.16 12.10 -0.67
CA SER A 62 -1.97 12.58 -1.38
C SER A 62 -1.73 11.85 -2.71
N GLY A 63 -2.46 10.77 -3.00
CA GLY A 63 -2.19 9.94 -4.17
C GLY A 63 -0.87 9.18 -4.10
N ALA A 64 -0.35 8.93 -2.90
CA ALA A 64 0.93 8.26 -2.67
C ALA A 64 0.89 6.73 -2.92
N LEU A 65 -0.28 6.13 -3.17
CA LEU A 65 -0.43 4.68 -3.29
C LEU A 65 -0.86 4.30 -4.70
N SER A 66 -0.36 3.18 -5.21
CA SER A 66 -0.77 2.61 -6.49
C SER A 66 -0.75 1.08 -6.46
N LEU A 67 -1.43 0.49 -7.44
CA LEU A 67 -1.49 -0.96 -7.67
C LEU A 67 -1.15 -1.25 -9.12
N GLU A 68 -0.35 -2.28 -9.35
CA GLU A 68 0.00 -2.80 -10.68
C GLU A 68 -0.47 -4.26 -10.82
N GLU A 69 -0.83 -4.69 -12.04
CA GLU A 69 -1.35 -6.04 -12.36
C GLU A 69 -0.52 -6.72 -13.45
#